data_AF-A0A1Y2ATH8-F1
#
_entry.id   AF-A0A1Y2ATH8-F1
#
_cell.length_a   1.000
_cell.length_b   1.000
_cell.length_c   1.000
_cell.angle_alpha   90.00
_cell.angle_beta   90.00
_cell.angle_gamma   90.00
#
_symmetry.space_group_name_H-M   'P 1'
#
loop_
_entity.id
_entity.type
_entity.pdbx_description
1 polymer ?
#
loop_
_entity_poly.entity_id
_entity_poly.type
_entity_poly.pdbx_seq_one_letter_code
_entity_poly.pdbx_strand_id
1 'polypeptide(L)'
;MSEKRLRDSQETETQPGKRLRHSQEIPTVKLVQDKVYVEGDIKMISSDNVMFALSHRLSESRVFRSKLSMGTKKEKKELYLIEIASIISLALDVLTPRWFPNFTNDNLSRLDGTFCFLKKYDCYGPVDFLRGCLRTTVYLGTGSGILDTDRVFTVAAKHGFYESCRACIEVEQQSKTTEEPQIYGNVPGTSLLSPATTDIHTFRKIPHDYLWALSRSTYLGSSPADTAQHFERLIKDCPSEMTDEDCL
;
A
#
# COMPACT_ATOMS: atom_id res chain seq x y z
N MET A 1 10.43 73.32 16.14
CA MET A 1 11.89 73.07 16.07
C MET A 1 12.12 71.62 16.46
N SER A 2 13.11 70.98 15.84
CA SER A 2 13.62 69.61 16.09
C SER A 2 12.80 68.47 15.48
N GLU A 3 13.35 67.46 14.80
CA GLU A 3 14.62 67.28 14.08
C GLU A 3 14.42 66.00 13.24
N LYS A 4 14.50 66.09 11.90
CA LYS A 4 14.45 64.95 10.99
C LYS A 4 15.83 64.27 10.99
N ARG A 5 15.90 62.99 11.38
CA ARG A 5 17.08 62.14 11.11
C ARG A 5 16.78 61.21 9.94
N LEU A 6 17.31 61.57 8.77
CA LEU A 6 17.54 60.64 7.66
C LEU A 6 18.62 59.64 8.10
N ARG A 7 18.37 58.34 7.89
CA ARG A 7 19.41 57.31 7.95
C ARG A 7 19.74 56.93 6.51
N ASP A 8 20.98 57.20 6.12
CA ASP A 8 21.58 56.70 4.89
C ASP A 8 21.88 55.21 5.06
N SER A 9 21.21 54.38 4.27
CA SER A 9 21.55 52.98 4.09
C SER A 9 22.53 52.87 2.92
N GLN A 10 23.80 52.59 3.24
CA GLN A 10 24.80 52.22 2.24
C GLN A 10 24.51 50.81 1.73
N GLU A 11 24.14 50.71 0.45
CA GLU A 11 24.08 49.45 -0.29
C GLU A 11 25.51 48.98 -0.61
N THR A 12 25.98 47.95 0.08
CA THR A 12 27.19 47.23 -0.30
C THR A 12 26.87 46.31 -1.48
N GLU A 13 27.26 46.73 -2.69
CA GLU A 13 27.31 45.90 -3.90
C GLU A 13 28.15 44.64 -3.64
N THR A 14 27.47 43.51 -3.45
CA THR A 14 28.12 42.20 -3.33
C THR A 14 28.33 41.65 -4.73
N GLN A 15 29.59 41.52 -5.15
CA GLN A 15 29.94 41.00 -6.48
C GLN A 15 29.33 39.60 -6.71
N PRO A 16 28.79 39.32 -7.92
CA PRO A 16 28.26 38.01 -8.26
C PRO A 16 29.40 36.99 -8.36
N GLY A 17 29.58 36.22 -7.29
CA GLY A 17 30.51 35.10 -7.26
C GLY A 17 30.22 34.12 -8.40
N LYS A 18 31.21 33.91 -9.26
CA LYS A 18 31.22 32.85 -10.29
C LYS A 18 31.01 31.49 -9.61
N ARG A 19 29.76 31.04 -9.54
CA ARG A 19 29.43 29.66 -9.16
C ARG A 19 30.04 28.74 -10.24
N LEU A 20 31.14 28.08 -9.88
CA LEU A 20 31.67 26.92 -10.58
C LEU A 20 30.54 25.89 -10.70
N ARG A 21 29.88 25.85 -11.87
CA ARG A 21 28.97 24.77 -12.22
C ARG A 21 29.85 23.54 -12.42
N HIS A 22 30.01 22.75 -11.36
CA HIS A 22 30.42 21.36 -11.50
C HIS A 22 29.31 20.68 -12.32
N SER A 23 29.53 20.57 -13.62
CA SER A 23 28.77 19.68 -14.48
C SER A 23 29.08 18.26 -14.03
N GLN A 24 28.41 17.80 -12.98
CA GLN A 24 28.37 16.38 -12.65
C GLN A 24 27.69 15.70 -13.84
N GLU A 25 28.46 14.93 -14.59
CA GLU A 25 27.93 14.01 -15.59
C GLU A 25 26.95 13.09 -14.86
N ILE A 26 25.65 13.26 -15.16
CA ILE A 26 24.60 12.43 -14.59
C ILE A 26 24.88 11.01 -15.08
N PRO A 27 25.18 10.04 -14.20
CA PRO A 27 25.45 8.68 -14.62
C PRO A 27 24.27 8.18 -15.45
N THR A 28 24.54 7.80 -16.71
CA THR A 28 23.55 7.16 -17.58
C THR A 28 23.18 5.83 -16.98
N VAL A 29 22.04 5.79 -16.27
CA VAL A 29 21.53 4.55 -15.68
C VAL A 29 21.08 3.63 -16.81
N LYS A 30 21.63 2.40 -16.82
CA LYS A 30 21.29 1.39 -17.84
C LYS A 30 19.86 0.88 -17.59
N LEU A 31 18.98 1.07 -18.57
CA LEU A 31 17.64 0.49 -18.56
C LEU A 31 17.72 -1.04 -18.67
N VAL A 32 16.98 -1.75 -17.82
CA VAL A 32 16.85 -3.21 -17.83
C VAL A 32 15.48 -3.57 -18.39
N GLN A 33 15.42 -4.43 -19.40
CA GLN A 33 14.14 -4.91 -19.93
C GLN A 33 13.56 -5.99 -18.99
N ASP A 34 12.27 -5.90 -18.67
CA ASP A 34 11.55 -6.94 -17.93
C ASP A 34 11.52 -8.26 -18.71
N LYS A 35 11.42 -9.41 -18.02
CA LYS A 35 11.47 -10.74 -18.67
C LYS A 35 10.13 -11.20 -19.24
N VAL A 36 9.01 -10.69 -18.73
CA VAL A 36 7.65 -11.17 -19.05
C VAL A 36 6.93 -10.18 -19.96
N TYR A 37 7.10 -8.89 -19.70
CA TYR A 37 6.48 -7.79 -20.42
C TYR A 37 7.49 -7.18 -21.41
N VAL A 38 7.76 -7.92 -22.50
CA VAL A 38 8.76 -7.57 -23.52
C VAL A 38 8.20 -7.04 -24.84
N GLU A 39 6.89 -7.19 -25.05
CA GLU A 39 6.23 -6.86 -26.32
C GLU A 39 5.11 -5.83 -26.11
N GLY A 40 5.15 -4.75 -26.89
CA GLY A 40 4.12 -3.73 -26.86
C GLY A 40 4.54 -2.37 -27.40
N ASP A 41 3.53 -1.56 -27.74
CA ASP A 41 3.72 -0.20 -28.26
C ASP A 41 3.90 0.85 -27.16
N ILE A 42 3.53 0.51 -25.92
CA ILE A 42 3.64 1.35 -24.74
C ILE A 42 4.73 0.77 -23.85
N LYS A 43 5.64 1.62 -23.40
CA LYS A 43 6.70 1.29 -22.46
C LYS A 43 6.43 1.98 -21.14
N MET A 44 6.42 1.22 -20.05
CA MET A 44 6.44 1.77 -18.69
C MET A 44 7.85 1.59 -18.13
N ILE A 45 8.39 2.62 -17.51
CA ILE A 45 9.74 2.60 -16.94
C ILE A 45 9.59 2.88 -15.44
N SER A 46 9.97 1.91 -14.62
CA SER A 46 9.93 2.01 -13.16
C SER A 46 11.01 2.94 -12.60
N SER A 47 10.90 3.29 -11.32
CA SER A 47 11.89 4.14 -10.63
C SER A 47 13.26 3.48 -10.50
N ASP A 48 13.32 2.14 -10.52
CA ASP A 48 14.53 1.32 -10.54
C ASP A 48 14.97 0.93 -11.97
N ASN A 49 14.51 1.69 -12.98
CA ASN A 49 14.96 1.62 -14.38
C ASN A 49 14.65 0.29 -15.10
N VAL A 50 13.58 -0.38 -14.71
CA VAL A 50 13.06 -1.54 -15.42
C VAL A 50 12.00 -1.11 -16.43
N MET A 51 12.16 -1.55 -17.67
CA MET A 51 11.26 -1.25 -18.78
C MET A 51 10.29 -2.42 -19.01
N PHE A 52 9.00 -2.12 -18.96
CA PHE A 52 7.89 -3.02 -19.25
C PHE A 52 7.27 -2.60 -20.58
N ALA A 53 7.30 -3.45 -21.59
CA ALA A 53 6.63 -3.23 -22.86
C ALA A 53 5.27 -3.93 -22.84
N LEU A 54 4.22 -3.16 -23.16
CA LEU A 54 2.82 -3.55 -22.98
C LEU A 54 1.99 -3.26 -24.23
N SER A 55 1.13 -4.21 -24.57
CA SER A 55 0.06 -4.00 -25.55
C SER A 55 -1.02 -3.05 -24.99
N HIS A 56 -1.96 -2.61 -25.83
CA HIS A 56 -3.02 -1.64 -25.54
C HIS A 56 -4.02 -2.01 -24.42
N ARG A 57 -3.74 -3.03 -23.61
CA ARG A 57 -4.60 -3.51 -22.49
C ARG A 57 -4.71 -2.53 -21.33
N LEU A 58 -3.79 -1.57 -21.20
CA LEU A 58 -3.90 -0.48 -20.21
C LEU A 58 -4.99 0.55 -20.55
N SER A 59 -5.71 0.36 -21.65
CA SER A 59 -6.80 1.25 -22.08
C SER A 59 -7.98 1.31 -21.11
N GLU A 60 -8.11 0.36 -20.18
CA GLU A 60 -9.16 0.41 -19.15
C GLU A 60 -8.94 1.56 -18.15
N SER A 61 -7.67 1.87 -17.84
CA SER A 61 -7.32 2.99 -16.96
C SER A 61 -7.59 4.33 -17.64
N ARG A 62 -8.40 5.18 -16.98
CA ARG A 62 -8.61 6.57 -17.41
C ARG A 62 -7.32 7.39 -17.32
N VAL A 63 -6.54 7.15 -16.28
CA VAL A 63 -5.26 7.84 -16.06
C VAL A 63 -4.25 7.51 -17.15
N PHE A 64 -4.08 6.23 -17.52
CA PHE A 64 -3.17 5.87 -18.60
C PHE A 64 -3.63 6.41 -19.95
N ARG A 65 -4.93 6.33 -20.27
CA ARG A 65 -5.48 6.95 -21.49
C ARG A 65 -5.22 8.45 -21.56
N SER A 66 -5.46 9.16 -20.47
CA SER A 66 -5.23 10.60 -20.38
C SER A 66 -3.74 10.92 -20.61
N LYS A 67 -2.84 10.24 -19.89
CA LYS A 67 -1.38 10.42 -20.04
C LYS A 67 -0.90 10.15 -21.47
N LEU A 68 -1.36 9.07 -22.10
CA LEU A 68 -0.99 8.70 -23.47
C LEU A 68 -1.58 9.67 -24.52
N SER A 69 -2.74 10.26 -24.25
CA SER A 69 -3.37 11.22 -25.17
C SER A 69 -2.68 12.60 -25.18
N MET A 70 -2.19 13.05 -24.02
CA MET A 70 -1.63 14.40 -23.82
C MET A 70 -0.13 14.53 -24.14
N GLY A 71 0.62 13.42 -24.24
CA GLY A 71 2.08 13.46 -24.45
C GLY A 71 2.51 13.90 -25.87
N THR A 72 3.76 14.32 -26.02
CA THR A 72 4.43 14.45 -27.34
C THR A 72 4.61 13.08 -28.01
N LYS A 73 4.84 12.98 -29.33
CA LYS A 73 4.95 11.67 -30.05
C LYS A 73 5.85 10.63 -29.37
N LYS A 74 6.90 11.05 -28.66
CA LYS A 74 7.80 10.17 -27.88
C LYS A 74 7.20 9.79 -26.51
N GLU A 75 6.65 10.75 -25.78
CA GLU A 75 5.97 10.53 -24.48
C GLU A 75 4.65 9.74 -24.64
N LYS A 76 4.03 9.75 -25.82
CA LYS A 76 2.87 8.89 -26.13
C LYS A 76 3.20 7.40 -26.09
N LYS A 77 4.48 7.02 -26.04
CA LYS A 77 4.94 5.62 -26.01
C LYS A 77 5.75 5.26 -24.76
N GLU A 78 6.18 6.23 -23.96
CA GLU A 78 7.05 6.00 -22.80
C GLU A 78 6.48 6.69 -21.55
N LEU A 79 6.19 5.90 -20.52
CA LEU A 79 5.62 6.33 -19.24
C LEU A 79 6.63 6.09 -18.12
N TYR A 80 7.17 7.16 -17.56
CA TYR A 80 8.04 7.09 -16.38
C TYR A 80 7.21 7.07 -15.11
N LEU A 81 7.47 6.09 -14.26
CA LEU A 81 6.75 5.83 -13.02
C LEU A 81 7.65 6.01 -11.80
N ILE A 82 7.04 6.35 -10.67
CA ILE A 82 7.75 6.47 -9.39
C ILE A 82 7.80 5.14 -8.63
N GLU A 83 7.00 4.17 -9.07
CA GLU A 83 6.90 2.86 -8.46
C GLU A 83 8.03 1.94 -8.93
N ILE A 84 8.48 1.06 -8.04
CA ILE A 84 9.50 0.05 -8.33
C ILE A 84 8.95 -1.07 -9.22
N ALA A 85 9.86 -1.75 -9.92
CA ALA A 85 9.55 -2.82 -10.86
C ALA A 85 8.69 -3.93 -10.26
N SER A 86 8.95 -4.31 -9.00
CA SER A 86 8.24 -5.42 -8.35
C SER A 86 6.75 -5.13 -8.10
N ILE A 87 6.39 -3.87 -7.82
CA ILE A 87 4.99 -3.43 -7.65
C ILE A 87 4.29 -3.41 -9.01
N ILE A 88 4.95 -2.86 -10.03
CA ILE A 88 4.42 -2.75 -11.39
C ILE A 88 4.20 -4.15 -11.98
N SER A 89 5.18 -5.04 -11.86
CA SER A 89 5.08 -6.43 -12.32
C SER A 89 3.87 -7.13 -11.68
N LEU A 90 3.71 -7.05 -10.36
CA LEU A 90 2.57 -7.67 -9.68
C LEU A 90 1.23 -7.04 -10.11
N ALA A 91 1.17 -5.71 -10.30
CA ALA A 91 -0.02 -5.06 -10.82
C ALA A 91 -0.38 -5.51 -12.24
N LEU A 92 0.63 -5.67 -13.10
CA LEU A 92 0.45 -6.15 -14.47
C LEU A 92 0.01 -7.63 -14.53
N ASP A 93 0.49 -8.45 -13.59
CA ASP A 93 0.07 -9.86 -13.47
C ASP A 93 -1.41 -9.98 -13.10
N VAL A 94 -1.97 -8.96 -12.43
CA VAL A 94 -3.39 -8.88 -12.10
C VAL A 94 -4.20 -8.30 -13.27
N LEU A 95 -3.66 -7.27 -13.94
CA LEU A 95 -4.32 -6.61 -15.07
C LEU A 95 -4.37 -7.49 -16.33
N THR A 96 -3.34 -8.31 -16.53
CA THR A 96 -3.33 -9.29 -17.61
C THR A 96 -3.71 -10.62 -16.97
N PRO A 97 -4.85 -11.25 -17.30
CA PRO A 97 -5.36 -12.46 -16.62
C PRO A 97 -4.53 -13.72 -16.94
N ARG A 98 -3.20 -13.60 -16.85
CA ARG A 98 -2.20 -14.64 -17.04
C ARG A 98 -1.97 -15.42 -15.75
N TRP A 99 -2.30 -14.83 -14.61
CA TRP A 99 -1.96 -15.39 -13.32
C TRP A 99 -3.08 -15.20 -12.29
N PHE A 100 -3.31 -16.25 -11.49
CA PHE A 100 -4.15 -16.16 -10.30
C PHE A 100 -3.24 -15.90 -9.09
N PRO A 101 -3.51 -14.86 -8.30
CA PRO A 101 -2.62 -14.50 -7.21
C PRO A 101 -2.60 -15.56 -6.12
N ASN A 102 -1.46 -16.22 -5.96
CA ASN A 102 -1.17 -17.02 -4.78
C ASN A 102 -0.42 -16.14 -3.78
N PHE A 103 -1.11 -15.61 -2.77
CA PHE A 103 -0.45 -14.78 -1.77
C PHE A 103 0.42 -15.65 -0.86
N THR A 104 1.69 -15.27 -0.78
CA THR A 104 2.72 -15.79 0.11
C THR A 104 3.25 -14.63 0.95
N ASN A 105 3.92 -14.92 2.06
CA ASN A 105 4.51 -13.86 2.89
C ASN A 105 5.46 -12.94 2.11
N ASP A 106 6.12 -13.43 1.06
CA ASP A 106 7.04 -12.67 0.22
C ASP A 106 6.34 -11.62 -0.63
N ASN A 107 5.14 -11.93 -1.14
CA ASN A 107 4.41 -11.03 -2.04
C ASN A 107 3.37 -10.16 -1.30
N LEU A 108 2.99 -10.50 -0.06
CA LEU A 108 2.18 -9.62 0.81
C LEU A 108 2.81 -8.25 1.02
N SER A 109 4.14 -8.20 1.17
CA SER A 109 4.89 -6.94 1.33
C SER A 109 4.72 -5.98 0.13
N ARG A 110 4.45 -6.53 -1.06
CA ARG A 110 4.26 -5.78 -2.30
C ARG A 110 2.80 -5.40 -2.53
N LEU A 111 1.88 -6.12 -1.88
CA LEU A 111 0.44 -6.00 -2.12
C LEU A 111 -0.11 -4.62 -1.74
N ASP A 112 0.37 -4.01 -0.65
CA ASP A 112 0.05 -2.63 -0.26
C ASP A 112 0.40 -1.63 -1.38
N GLY A 113 1.63 -1.75 -1.90
CA GLY A 113 2.10 -0.96 -3.03
C GLY A 113 1.30 -1.20 -4.31
N THR A 114 0.92 -2.46 -4.57
CA THR A 114 0.10 -2.84 -5.72
C THR A 114 -1.32 -2.28 -5.63
N PHE A 115 -1.97 -2.32 -4.46
CA PHE A 115 -3.27 -1.68 -4.27
C PHE A 115 -3.19 -0.17 -4.46
N CYS A 116 -2.17 0.48 -3.88
CA CYS A 116 -1.93 1.91 -4.08
C CYS A 116 -1.73 2.24 -5.57
N PHE A 117 -0.95 1.44 -6.29
CA PHE A 117 -0.73 1.59 -7.72
C PHE A 117 -2.05 1.45 -8.49
N LEU A 118 -2.81 0.38 -8.28
CA LEU A 118 -4.05 0.14 -9.00
C LEU A 118 -5.09 1.24 -8.73
N LYS A 119 -5.23 1.70 -7.48
CA LYS A 119 -6.11 2.84 -7.12
C LYS A 119 -5.64 4.14 -7.80
N LYS A 120 -4.33 4.45 -7.74
CA LYS A 120 -3.73 5.64 -8.36
C LYS A 120 -3.98 5.72 -9.87
N TYR A 121 -4.08 4.57 -10.54
CA TYR A 121 -4.33 4.48 -11.98
C TYR A 121 -5.79 4.11 -12.31
N ASP A 122 -6.74 4.30 -11.38
CA ASP A 122 -8.18 4.04 -11.56
C ASP A 122 -8.53 2.61 -12.03
N CYS A 123 -7.73 1.62 -11.63
CA CYS A 123 -7.94 0.21 -11.95
C CYS A 123 -8.76 -0.50 -10.86
N TYR A 124 -10.01 -0.05 -10.62
CA TYR A 124 -10.83 -0.54 -9.50
C TYR A 124 -11.29 -2.00 -9.65
N GLY A 125 -11.59 -2.48 -10.87
CA GLY A 125 -11.96 -3.89 -11.09
C GLY A 125 -10.89 -4.88 -10.57
N PRO A 126 -9.61 -4.71 -10.95
CA PRO A 126 -8.48 -5.42 -10.37
C PRO A 126 -8.36 -5.30 -8.84
N VAL A 127 -8.66 -4.13 -8.26
CA VAL A 127 -8.66 -3.95 -6.79
C VAL A 127 -9.74 -4.82 -6.14
N ASP A 128 -10.95 -4.83 -6.68
CA ASP A 128 -12.05 -5.66 -6.18
C ASP A 128 -11.74 -7.16 -6.30
N PHE A 129 -11.12 -7.57 -7.41
CA PHE A 129 -10.63 -8.93 -7.61
C PHE A 129 -9.60 -9.32 -6.55
N LEU A 130 -8.55 -8.50 -6.36
CA LEU A 130 -7.53 -8.75 -5.34
C LEU A 130 -8.09 -8.78 -3.92
N ARG A 131 -9.06 -7.91 -3.60
CA ARG A 131 -9.79 -7.95 -2.32
C ARG A 131 -10.47 -9.31 -2.12
N GLY A 132 -11.16 -9.81 -3.15
CA GLY A 132 -11.80 -11.14 -3.11
C GLY A 132 -10.79 -12.28 -2.93
N CYS A 133 -9.68 -12.23 -3.67
CA CYS A 133 -8.58 -13.19 -3.51
C CYS A 133 -8.00 -13.13 -2.09
N LEU A 134 -7.74 -11.94 -1.55
CA LEU A 134 -7.13 -11.77 -0.22
C LEU A 134 -8.00 -12.40 0.86
N ARG A 135 -9.31 -12.14 0.83
CA ARG A 135 -10.29 -12.78 1.72
C ARG A 135 -10.27 -14.30 1.58
N THR A 136 -10.23 -14.81 0.35
CA THR A 136 -10.24 -16.26 0.09
C THR A 136 -8.97 -16.92 0.60
N THR A 137 -7.82 -16.27 0.40
CA THR A 137 -6.53 -16.77 0.86
C THR A 137 -6.41 -16.81 2.38
N VAL A 138 -7.06 -15.90 3.11
CA VAL A 138 -7.11 -15.98 4.59
C VAL A 138 -7.78 -17.29 5.04
N TYR A 139 -8.89 -17.69 4.43
CA TYR A 139 -9.55 -18.95 4.79
C TYR A 139 -8.78 -20.20 4.32
N LEU A 140 -8.05 -20.12 3.22
CA LEU A 140 -7.31 -21.26 2.65
C LEU A 140 -5.91 -21.44 3.24
N GLY A 141 -5.24 -20.34 3.63
CA GLY A 141 -3.80 -20.30 3.87
C GLY A 141 -3.37 -20.51 5.32
N THR A 142 -4.22 -20.21 6.30
CA THR A 142 -3.84 -20.19 7.72
C THR A 142 -3.71 -21.58 8.34
N GLY A 143 -4.41 -22.60 7.82
CA GLY A 143 -4.22 -23.99 8.24
C GLY A 143 -2.84 -24.58 7.86
N SER A 144 -2.02 -23.85 7.10
CA SER A 144 -0.71 -24.32 6.62
C SER A 144 0.47 -23.50 7.11
N GLY A 145 0.25 -22.44 7.90
CA GLY A 145 1.32 -21.53 8.36
C GLY A 145 1.97 -20.69 7.24
N ILE A 146 1.41 -20.71 6.03
CA ILE A 146 1.98 -20.06 4.84
C ILE A 146 1.78 -18.54 4.86
N LEU A 147 0.82 -18.04 5.63
CA LEU A 147 0.36 -16.66 5.57
C LEU A 147 0.35 -16.00 6.97
N ASP A 148 1.08 -14.90 7.11
CA ASP A 148 1.10 -14.05 8.30
C ASP A 148 -0.21 -13.24 8.38
N THR A 149 -1.10 -13.67 9.28
CA THR A 149 -2.46 -13.12 9.41
C THR A 149 -2.46 -11.64 9.82
N ASP A 150 -1.49 -11.21 10.62
CA ASP A 150 -1.33 -9.82 11.06
C ASP A 150 -0.95 -8.91 9.89
N ARG A 151 -0.02 -9.36 9.03
CA ARG A 151 0.31 -8.64 7.79
C ARG A 151 -0.89 -8.51 6.86
N VAL A 152 -1.68 -9.57 6.71
CA VAL A 152 -2.90 -9.52 5.88
C VAL A 152 -3.92 -8.57 6.47
N PHE A 153 -4.16 -8.63 7.77
CA PHE A 153 -5.05 -7.71 8.46
C PHE A 153 -4.61 -6.26 8.24
N THR A 154 -3.33 -5.97 8.41
CA THR A 154 -2.76 -4.63 8.23
C THR A 154 -2.97 -4.10 6.81
N VAL A 155 -2.67 -4.91 5.78
CA VAL A 155 -2.87 -4.52 4.38
C VAL A 155 -4.36 -4.33 4.09
N ALA A 156 -5.23 -5.21 4.58
CA ALA A 156 -6.67 -5.10 4.41
C ALA A 156 -7.22 -3.82 5.06
N ALA A 157 -6.81 -3.52 6.28
CA ALA A 157 -7.25 -2.36 7.05
C ALA A 157 -6.88 -1.04 6.34
N LYS A 158 -5.61 -0.91 5.91
CA LYS A 158 -5.12 0.26 5.13
C LYS A 158 -5.95 0.59 3.89
N HIS A 159 -6.58 -0.41 3.29
CA HIS A 159 -7.32 -0.24 2.05
C HIS A 159 -8.83 -0.28 2.22
N GLY A 160 -9.34 -0.38 3.45
CA GLY A 160 -10.76 -0.39 3.74
C GLY A 160 -11.43 -1.74 3.52
N PHE A 161 -10.68 -2.85 3.49
CA PHE A 161 -11.20 -4.18 3.18
C PHE A 161 -11.66 -4.91 4.45
N TYR A 162 -12.72 -4.41 5.08
CA TYR A 162 -13.17 -4.91 6.37
C TYR A 162 -13.58 -6.40 6.32
N GLU A 163 -14.07 -6.94 5.19
CA GLU A 163 -14.39 -8.37 5.08
C GLU A 163 -13.15 -9.25 5.17
N SER A 164 -12.00 -8.78 4.68
CA SER A 164 -10.72 -9.47 4.81
C SER A 164 -10.19 -9.36 6.25
N CYS A 165 -10.32 -8.19 6.89
CA CYS A 165 -10.00 -8.02 8.32
C CYS A 165 -10.85 -8.95 9.21
N ARG A 166 -12.15 -9.03 8.95
CA ARG A 166 -13.10 -9.94 9.62
C ARG A 166 -12.66 -11.40 9.47
N ALA A 167 -12.30 -11.81 8.25
CA ALA A 167 -11.79 -13.16 8.00
C ALA A 167 -10.51 -13.46 8.80
N CYS A 168 -9.59 -12.49 8.91
CA CYS A 168 -8.39 -12.65 9.73
C CYS A 168 -8.74 -12.91 11.21
N ILE A 169 -9.68 -12.15 11.77
CA ILE A 169 -10.13 -12.31 13.16
C ILE A 169 -10.76 -13.69 13.40
N GLU A 170 -11.63 -14.14 12.50
CA GLU A 170 -12.30 -15.45 12.61
C GLU A 170 -11.29 -16.60 12.62
N VAL A 171 -10.27 -16.50 11.77
CA VAL A 171 -9.29 -17.55 11.53
C VAL A 171 -8.21 -17.61 12.62
N GLU A 172 -7.67 -16.46 13.04
CA GLU A 172 -6.56 -16.40 14.00
C GLU A 172 -6.92 -17.06 15.34
N GLN A 173 -8.17 -16.90 15.78
CA GLN A 173 -8.62 -17.46 17.05
C GLN A 173 -9.05 -18.93 16.94
N GLN A 174 -9.35 -19.45 15.74
CA GLN A 174 -9.56 -20.89 15.52
C GLN A 174 -8.26 -21.67 15.75
N SER A 175 -7.12 -21.16 15.26
CA SER A 175 -5.80 -21.78 15.45
C SER A 175 -5.42 -21.93 16.93
N LYS A 176 -5.89 -21.04 17.81
CA LYS A 176 -5.66 -21.12 19.27
C LYS A 176 -6.36 -22.29 19.95
N THR A 177 -7.44 -22.82 19.37
CA THR A 177 -8.16 -23.95 19.96
C THR A 177 -7.48 -25.29 19.68
N THR A 178 -6.45 -25.31 18.81
CA THR A 178 -5.90 -26.56 18.26
C THR A 178 -4.41 -26.78 18.56
N GLU A 179 -3.64 -25.75 18.94
CA GLU A 179 -2.17 -25.88 19.11
C GLU A 179 -1.66 -25.55 20.52
N GLU A 180 -0.64 -26.30 20.94
CA GLU A 180 0.23 -26.02 22.10
C GLU A 180 0.85 -24.61 21.99
N PRO A 181 1.11 -23.94 23.13
CA PRO A 181 1.56 -22.55 23.16
C PRO A 181 2.87 -22.36 22.39
N GLN A 182 2.79 -21.71 21.21
CA GLN A 182 3.96 -21.38 20.41
C GLN A 182 4.83 -20.30 21.09
N ILE A 183 6.12 -20.61 21.21
CA ILE A 183 7.16 -19.81 21.85
C ILE A 183 7.69 -18.78 20.85
N TYR A 184 6.98 -17.68 20.62
CA TYR A 184 7.54 -16.51 19.92
C TYR A 184 6.96 -15.23 20.50
N GLY A 185 7.66 -14.61 21.47
CA GLY A 185 7.52 -13.20 21.88
C GLY A 185 6.16 -12.73 22.42
N ASN A 186 5.12 -13.52 22.21
CA ASN A 186 3.73 -13.26 22.55
C ASN A 186 3.44 -14.01 23.83
N VAL A 187 2.80 -13.33 24.77
CA VAL A 187 2.32 -13.95 26.00
C VAL A 187 1.41 -15.12 25.59
N PRO A 188 1.71 -16.37 25.99
CA PRO A 188 0.89 -17.52 25.61
C PRO A 188 -0.60 -17.25 25.85
N GLY A 189 -1.42 -17.47 24.82
CA GLY A 189 -2.86 -17.20 24.83
C GLY A 189 -3.30 -15.83 24.29
N THR A 190 -2.38 -14.90 24.05
CA THR A 190 -2.72 -13.59 23.45
C THR A 190 -2.90 -13.68 21.93
N SER A 191 -3.78 -12.84 21.37
CA SER A 191 -3.97 -12.76 19.91
C SER A 191 -2.78 -12.07 19.24
N LEU A 192 -2.37 -12.56 18.08
CA LEU A 192 -1.54 -11.83 17.11
C LEU A 192 -2.21 -10.52 16.69
N LEU A 193 -3.54 -10.50 16.58
CA LEU A 193 -4.32 -9.29 16.33
C LEU A 193 -4.67 -8.53 17.63
N SER A 194 -4.03 -8.84 18.76
CA SER A 194 -4.24 -8.06 19.98
C SER A 194 -3.42 -6.78 19.87
N PRO A 195 -4.04 -5.59 19.98
CA PRO A 195 -3.31 -4.33 19.96
C PRO A 195 -2.20 -4.24 21.02
N ALA A 196 -2.31 -5.02 22.10
CA ALA A 196 -1.32 -5.08 23.18
C ALA A 196 -0.04 -5.86 22.82
N THR A 197 -0.08 -6.69 21.77
CA THR A 197 1.05 -7.55 21.35
C THR A 197 1.57 -7.19 19.96
N THR A 198 0.79 -6.48 19.15
CA THR A 198 1.22 -5.94 17.85
C THR A 198 2.43 -5.02 18.04
N ASP A 199 3.46 -5.21 17.21
CA ASP A 199 4.64 -4.34 17.26
C ASP A 199 4.28 -2.89 16.89
N ILE A 200 5.00 -1.92 17.47
CA ILE A 200 4.69 -0.50 17.28
C ILE A 200 4.75 -0.04 15.81
N HIS A 201 5.56 -0.70 14.96
CA HIS A 201 5.66 -0.33 13.55
C HIS A 201 4.46 -0.83 12.75
N THR A 202 3.92 -1.99 13.09
CA THR A 202 2.68 -2.52 12.51
C THR A 202 1.46 -1.78 13.05
N PHE A 203 1.42 -1.51 14.37
CA PHE A 203 0.36 -0.72 15.00
C PHE A 203 0.16 0.63 14.29
N ARG A 204 1.24 1.38 14.03
CA ARG A 204 1.20 2.68 13.33
C ARG A 204 0.73 2.61 11.88
N LYS A 205 0.68 1.44 11.28
CA LYS A 205 0.27 1.24 9.88
C LYS A 205 -1.23 0.97 9.76
N ILE A 206 -1.91 0.63 10.84
CA ILE A 206 -3.34 0.33 10.86
C ILE A 206 -4.10 1.63 11.09
N PRO A 207 -5.13 1.95 10.28
CA PRO A 207 -5.99 3.10 10.53
C PRO A 207 -6.64 3.09 11.94
N HIS A 208 -6.85 4.29 12.51
CA HIS A 208 -7.31 4.45 13.89
C HIS A 208 -8.69 3.83 14.15
N ASP A 209 -9.63 3.99 13.22
CA ASP A 209 -10.95 3.36 13.22
C ASP A 209 -10.87 1.83 13.27
N TYR A 210 -9.96 1.23 12.50
CA TYR A 210 -9.68 -0.20 12.51
C TYR A 210 -9.10 -0.68 13.84
N LEU A 211 -8.16 0.06 14.43
CA LEU A 211 -7.60 -0.25 15.75
C LEU A 211 -8.65 -0.12 16.86
N TRP A 212 -9.47 0.93 16.81
CA TRP A 212 -10.55 1.15 17.77
C TRP A 212 -11.58 0.02 17.71
N ALA A 213 -12.04 -0.32 16.49
CA ALA A 213 -13.00 -1.40 16.29
C ALA A 213 -12.45 -2.74 16.76
N LEU A 214 -11.18 -3.05 16.43
CA LEU A 214 -10.51 -4.28 16.85
C LEU A 214 -10.36 -4.37 18.37
N SER A 215 -9.98 -3.27 19.02
CA SER A 215 -9.85 -3.20 20.48
C SER A 215 -11.20 -3.43 21.17
N ARG A 216 -12.25 -2.74 20.69
CA ARG A 216 -13.61 -2.85 21.23
C ARG A 216 -14.22 -4.20 20.97
N SER A 217 -14.07 -4.76 19.77
CA SER A 217 -14.59 -6.07 19.43
C SER A 217 -13.93 -7.17 20.26
N THR A 218 -12.63 -7.07 20.53
CA THR A 218 -11.89 -8.02 21.38
C THR A 218 -12.36 -7.97 22.83
N TYR A 219 -12.77 -6.79 23.32
CA TYR A 219 -13.33 -6.64 24.66
C TYR A 219 -14.78 -7.18 24.77
N LEU A 220 -15.60 -6.96 23.75
CA LEU A 220 -17.02 -7.33 23.74
C LEU A 220 -17.27 -8.79 23.37
N GLY A 221 -16.46 -9.33 22.46
CA GLY A 221 -16.66 -10.65 21.87
C GLY A 221 -16.37 -11.77 22.84
N SER A 222 -17.31 -12.71 22.94
CA SER A 222 -17.14 -13.93 23.75
C SER A 222 -16.59 -15.11 22.95
N SER A 223 -16.58 -15.01 21.62
CA SER A 223 -16.06 -16.02 20.69
C SER A 223 -15.44 -15.37 19.45
N PRO A 224 -14.72 -16.13 18.58
CA PRO A 224 -14.15 -15.58 17.35
C PRO A 224 -15.17 -15.00 16.39
N ALA A 225 -16.25 -15.75 16.15
CA ALA A 225 -17.33 -15.32 15.26
C ALA A 225 -18.03 -14.06 15.81
N ASP A 226 -18.23 -14.02 17.12
CA ASP A 226 -18.83 -12.89 17.83
C ASP A 226 -17.92 -11.64 17.80
N THR A 227 -16.62 -11.81 18.04
CA THR A 227 -15.60 -10.76 17.90
C THR A 227 -15.58 -10.19 16.49
N ALA A 228 -15.55 -11.06 15.47
CA ALA A 228 -15.54 -10.65 14.07
C ALA A 228 -16.83 -9.91 13.67
N GLN A 229 -17.98 -10.35 14.20
CA GLN A 229 -19.27 -9.68 13.99
C GLN A 229 -19.32 -8.30 14.66
N HIS A 230 -18.82 -8.18 15.90
CA HIS A 230 -18.68 -6.90 16.57
C HIS A 230 -17.76 -5.95 15.81
N PHE A 231 -16.61 -6.44 15.34
CA PHE A 231 -15.68 -5.67 14.53
C PHE A 231 -16.35 -5.13 13.26
N GLU A 232 -17.02 -6.00 12.50
CA GLU A 232 -17.73 -5.62 11.27
C GLU A 232 -18.79 -4.54 11.53
N ARG A 233 -19.58 -4.72 12.59
CA ARG A 233 -20.60 -3.74 12.98
C ARG A 233 -19.98 -2.40 13.32
N LEU A 234 -18.94 -2.40 14.16
CA LEU A 234 -18.27 -1.17 14.60
C LEU A 234 -17.63 -0.41 13.43
N ILE A 235 -17.04 -1.09 12.45
CA ILE A 235 -16.46 -0.45 11.27
C ILE A 235 -17.53 0.10 10.32
N LYS A 236 -18.63 -0.63 10.11
CA LYS A 236 -19.73 -0.16 9.26
C LYS A 236 -20.50 1.01 9.87
N ASP A 237 -20.64 1.02 11.19
CA ASP A 237 -21.33 2.07 11.94
C ASP A 237 -20.41 3.25 12.26
N CYS A 238 -19.09 3.12 12.02
CA CYS A 238 -18.12 4.19 12.23
C CYS A 238 -18.42 5.35 11.26
N PRO A 239 -18.69 6.58 11.76
CA PRO A 239 -18.81 7.73 10.88
C PRO A 239 -17.50 7.90 10.13
N SER A 240 -17.55 8.01 8.81
CA SER A 240 -16.38 8.25 7.93
C SER A 240 -15.63 9.56 8.21
N GLU A 241 -16.02 10.28 9.27
CA GLU A 241 -15.54 11.60 9.68
C GLU A 241 -15.14 11.63 11.18
N MET A 242 -14.77 10.51 11.80
CA MET A 242 -14.08 10.59 13.09
C MET A 242 -12.75 11.34 12.89
N THR A 243 -12.73 12.59 13.32
CA THR A 243 -11.51 13.39 13.35
C THR A 243 -10.61 12.90 14.50
N ASP A 244 -9.30 13.12 14.40
CA ASP A 244 -8.32 12.64 15.40
C ASP A 244 -8.64 13.10 16.85
N GLU A 245 -9.51 14.10 17.03
CA GLU A 245 -9.97 14.59 18.33
C GLU A 245 -10.92 13.62 19.07
N ASP A 246 -11.61 12.72 18.36
CA ASP A 246 -12.58 11.79 18.97
C ASP A 246 -11.94 10.47 19.48
N CYS A 247 -10.63 10.29 19.24
CA CYS A 247 -9.90 9.04 19.54
C CYS A 247 -9.05 9.07 20.82
N LEU A 248 -9.13 10.14 21.63
CA LEU A 248 -8.35 10.32 22.87
C LEU A 248 -9.18 10.13 24.15
#